data_AF-A0A0Q3F618-F1
#
_entry.id   AF-A0A0Q3F618-F1
#
_cell.length_a   1.000
_cell.length_b   1.000
_cell.length_c   1.000
_cell.angle_alpha   90.00
_cell.angle_beta   90.00
_cell.angle_gamma   90.00
#
_symmetry.space_group_name_H-M   'P 1'
#
loop_
_entity.id
_entity.type
_entity.pdbx_description
1 polymer ?
#
loop_
_entity_poly.entity_id
_entity_poly.type
_entity_poly.pdbx_seq_one_letter_code
_entity_poly.pdbx_strand_id
1 'polypeptide(L)'
;MSNVRVCVRFRPLSHKERKANGDKVCFKKLDAESLVFKDERDEDVIFSFDKVFYDDAEQSDVYKFLAVPIVTDAVNGINGTIITYGQTGAGKTYSMEGPSILHCNEQKTGLVQRVVNDLFECLRTSASMATWTVNLSMVEIYLEKVRDLLDLSKDNLQIKESKSQGIYISGATEISIMNSSDALERLSEGIANRAVGETQMNLASSRSHCLYIFSVQHTSTPDERVRAGKIILVDLAGSEKVEKTGAEGRVLDEAKTINKSLSALGNVINALTTGKSNHVPYRDSKLTRILQDSLGGSSRASLLCCCSPSALNSPESLSTLRFGTRTKLIKTVPKPIPVEAESSKKPTPQHSHDQDNPSDGAQSKPVSSQSDVSDPSLDFRDQVDLRDRILTKLRLSLREEDVDLLEELFIQEGIIFNADDALDPGSVSCQDAAAQQILSLLQAMEELSEAAQELADENEKLRHELEVAQEIAARAQDAVAEGWGGGLLLGFLPAAILRPLGFVPD
;
A
#
# COMPACT_ATOMS: atom_id res chain seq x y z
N MET A 1 -25.70 -16.99 13.32
CA MET A 1 -24.86 -17.19 12.12
C MET A 1 -25.11 -16.00 11.20
N SER A 2 -24.05 -15.29 10.83
CA SER A 2 -24.09 -14.24 9.81
C SER A 2 -23.54 -14.79 8.51
N ASN A 3 -23.93 -14.24 7.37
CA ASN A 3 -23.21 -14.53 6.13
C ASN A 3 -22.03 -13.57 5.98
N VAL A 4 -21.04 -13.96 5.18
CA VAL A 4 -20.03 -13.01 4.69
C VAL A 4 -20.75 -11.91 3.91
N ARG A 5 -20.48 -10.65 4.28
CA ARG A 5 -21.02 -9.50 3.57
C ARG A 5 -20.27 -9.35 2.25
N VAL A 6 -20.96 -9.24 1.12
CA VAL A 6 -20.36 -9.09 -0.19
C VAL A 6 -20.93 -7.86 -0.87
N CYS A 7 -20.03 -6.95 -1.26
CA CYS A 7 -20.37 -5.77 -2.04
C CYS A 7 -19.60 -5.80 -3.37
N VAL A 8 -20.15 -5.12 -4.37
CA VAL A 8 -19.49 -4.91 -5.66
C VAL A 8 -19.15 -3.44 -5.80
N ARG A 9 -17.98 -3.13 -6.36
CA ARG A 9 -17.62 -1.78 -6.76
C ARG A 9 -17.18 -1.74 -8.21
N PHE A 10 -17.87 -0.96 -9.02
CA PHE A 10 -17.41 -0.55 -10.33
C PHE A 10 -16.67 0.78 -10.21
N ARG A 11 -15.40 0.81 -10.63
CA ARG A 11 -14.69 2.09 -10.80
C ARG A 11 -15.20 2.82 -12.06
N PRO A 12 -14.94 4.13 -12.20
CA PRO A 12 -15.13 4.82 -13.48
C PRO A 12 -14.30 4.20 -14.62
N LEU A 13 -14.75 4.37 -15.86
CA LEU A 13 -13.96 4.01 -17.05
C LEU A 13 -12.63 4.79 -17.06
N SER A 14 -11.54 4.08 -17.29
CA SER A 14 -10.21 4.68 -17.46
C SER A 14 -10.08 5.36 -18.82
N HIS A 15 -9.13 6.29 -18.95
CA HIS A 15 -8.88 6.97 -20.23
C HIS A 15 -8.59 5.97 -21.38
N LYS A 16 -7.80 4.92 -21.11
CA LYS A 16 -7.52 3.85 -22.09
C LYS A 16 -8.78 3.10 -22.54
N GLU A 17 -9.69 2.82 -21.62
CA GLU A 17 -10.95 2.13 -21.94
C GLU A 17 -11.91 3.04 -22.71
N ARG A 18 -12.00 4.33 -22.34
CA ARG A 18 -12.82 5.31 -23.08
C ARG A 18 -12.31 5.51 -24.50
N LYS A 19 -10.99 5.60 -24.69
CA LYS A 19 -10.38 5.68 -26.02
C LYS A 19 -10.69 4.45 -26.88
N ALA A 20 -10.75 3.27 -26.27
CA ALA A 20 -10.97 2.02 -26.99
C ALA A 20 -12.45 1.77 -27.37
N ASN A 21 -13.41 2.16 -26.53
CA ASN A 21 -14.82 1.79 -26.74
C ASN A 21 -15.86 2.85 -26.34
N GLY A 22 -15.43 4.10 -26.15
CA GLY A 22 -16.25 5.21 -25.65
C GLY A 22 -16.72 5.01 -24.21
N ASP A 23 -17.83 5.65 -23.84
CA ASP A 23 -18.42 5.57 -22.50
C ASP A 23 -19.32 4.33 -22.29
N LYS A 24 -19.17 3.30 -23.12
CA LYS A 24 -19.99 2.09 -23.03
C LYS A 24 -19.55 1.21 -21.87
N VAL A 25 -20.48 0.90 -20.97
CA VAL A 25 -20.28 -0.02 -19.83
C VAL A 25 -20.89 -1.41 -20.09
N CYS A 26 -20.37 -2.43 -19.42
CA CYS A 26 -20.75 -3.84 -19.59
C CYS A 26 -21.88 -4.34 -18.67
N PHE A 27 -22.50 -3.44 -17.89
CA PHE A 27 -23.59 -3.76 -16.97
C PHE A 27 -24.76 -2.78 -17.12
N LYS A 28 -25.94 -3.17 -16.64
CA LYS A 28 -27.09 -2.26 -16.45
C LYS A 28 -27.37 -2.10 -14.96
N LYS A 29 -27.38 -0.86 -14.48
CA LYS A 29 -27.75 -0.51 -13.09
C LYS A 29 -29.25 -0.80 -12.89
N LEU A 30 -29.59 -1.61 -11.89
CA LEU A 30 -30.99 -1.81 -11.49
C LEU A 30 -31.30 -0.97 -10.25
N ASP A 31 -30.56 -1.21 -9.17
CA ASP A 31 -30.74 -0.54 -7.88
C ASP A 31 -29.44 -0.59 -7.06
N ALA A 32 -29.53 -0.31 -5.76
CA ALA A 32 -28.36 -0.26 -4.88
C ALA A 32 -27.80 -1.63 -4.46
N GLU A 33 -28.49 -2.73 -4.78
CA GLU A 33 -28.16 -4.10 -4.38
C GLU A 33 -28.05 -5.04 -5.58
N SER A 34 -28.57 -4.66 -6.75
CA SER A 34 -28.70 -5.52 -7.91
C SER A 34 -28.25 -4.86 -9.22
N LEU A 35 -27.72 -5.67 -10.13
CA LEU A 35 -27.32 -5.25 -11.48
C LEU A 35 -27.60 -6.35 -12.51
N VAL A 36 -27.74 -5.95 -13.78
CA VAL A 36 -27.75 -6.90 -14.92
C VAL A 36 -26.37 -6.94 -15.55
N PHE A 37 -25.87 -8.14 -15.81
CA PHE A 37 -24.61 -8.38 -16.51
C PHE A 37 -24.78 -9.48 -17.54
N LYS A 38 -24.10 -9.37 -18.69
CA LYS A 38 -24.17 -10.38 -19.75
C LYS A 38 -23.27 -11.57 -19.45
N ASP A 39 -23.80 -12.80 -19.52
CA ASP A 39 -23.02 -14.02 -19.36
C ASP A 39 -22.20 -14.38 -20.62
N GLU A 40 -21.49 -15.51 -20.61
CA GLU A 40 -20.69 -15.95 -21.77
C GLU A 40 -21.52 -16.30 -23.02
N ARG A 41 -22.83 -16.48 -22.86
CA ARG A 41 -23.79 -16.74 -23.95
C ARG A 41 -24.50 -15.46 -24.40
N ASP A 42 -24.04 -14.30 -23.91
CA ASP A 42 -24.64 -12.99 -24.13
C ASP A 42 -26.08 -12.86 -23.57
N GLU A 43 -26.44 -13.71 -22.60
CA GLU A 43 -27.73 -13.65 -21.90
C GLU A 43 -27.65 -12.69 -20.70
N ASP A 44 -28.69 -11.89 -20.50
CA ASP A 44 -28.79 -10.99 -19.35
C ASP A 44 -29.00 -11.81 -18.05
N VAL A 45 -28.07 -11.68 -17.11
CA VAL A 45 -28.13 -12.31 -15.78
C VAL A 45 -28.21 -11.24 -14.70
N ILE A 46 -29.14 -11.39 -13.77
CA ILE A 46 -29.27 -10.50 -12.61
C ILE A 46 -28.37 -11.02 -11.48
N PHE A 47 -27.50 -10.15 -10.96
CA PHE A 47 -26.71 -10.40 -9.77
C PHE A 47 -27.23 -9.55 -8.61
N SER A 48 -27.27 -10.11 -7.40
CA SER A 48 -27.72 -9.42 -6.18
C SER A 48 -26.71 -9.59 -5.03
N PHE A 49 -26.29 -8.47 -4.46
CA PHE A 49 -25.26 -8.35 -3.41
C PHE A 49 -25.82 -7.60 -2.20
N ASP A 50 -25.01 -7.39 -1.16
CA ASP A 50 -25.43 -6.56 -0.02
C ASP A 50 -25.37 -5.06 -0.37
N LYS A 51 -24.52 -4.69 -1.33
CA LYS A 51 -24.47 -3.35 -1.94
C LYS A 51 -23.72 -3.39 -3.27
N VAL A 52 -24.15 -2.56 -4.22
CA VAL A 52 -23.42 -2.27 -5.47
C VAL A 52 -23.07 -0.79 -5.48
N PHE A 53 -21.77 -0.51 -5.48
CA PHE A 53 -21.19 0.81 -5.64
C PHE A 53 -20.87 1.02 -7.12
N TYR A 54 -21.49 2.03 -7.73
CA TYR A 54 -21.25 2.38 -9.13
C TYR A 54 -20.17 3.46 -9.23
N ASP A 55 -20.01 4.05 -10.41
CA ASP A 55 -18.99 5.04 -10.73
C ASP A 55 -19.14 6.37 -9.96
N ASP A 56 -20.32 6.65 -9.45
CA ASP A 56 -20.65 7.80 -8.59
C ASP A 56 -20.33 7.56 -7.10
N ALA A 57 -19.98 6.35 -6.69
CA ALA A 57 -19.79 6.01 -5.29
C ALA A 57 -18.46 6.53 -4.72
N GLU A 58 -18.55 7.27 -3.61
CA GLU A 58 -17.39 7.79 -2.90
C GLU A 58 -16.68 6.71 -2.06
N GLN A 59 -15.42 6.95 -1.71
CA GLN A 59 -14.70 6.10 -0.74
C GLN A 59 -15.38 6.08 0.62
N SER A 60 -15.99 7.20 1.01
CA SER A 60 -16.69 7.36 2.29
C SER A 60 -17.86 6.39 2.41
N ASP A 61 -18.62 6.19 1.34
CA ASP A 61 -19.77 5.26 1.29
C ASP A 61 -19.33 3.80 1.40
N VAL A 62 -18.27 3.44 0.68
CA VAL A 62 -17.67 2.10 0.73
C VAL A 62 -17.22 1.77 2.16
N TYR A 63 -16.53 2.71 2.81
CA TYR A 63 -16.08 2.58 4.19
C TYR A 63 -17.25 2.46 5.18
N LYS A 64 -18.24 3.37 5.12
CA LYS A 64 -19.41 3.36 6.02
C LYS A 64 -20.13 2.02 5.99
N PHE A 65 -20.30 1.43 4.81
CA PHE A 65 -21.03 0.18 4.67
C PHE A 65 -20.20 -1.06 5.04
N LEU A 66 -18.92 -1.11 4.68
CA LEU A 66 -18.09 -2.30 4.88
C LEU A 66 -17.39 -2.34 6.23
N ALA A 67 -16.81 -1.21 6.64
CA ALA A 67 -15.78 -1.17 7.68
C ALA A 67 -16.29 -0.73 9.04
N VAL A 68 -17.22 0.22 9.12
CA VAL A 68 -17.77 0.70 10.42
C VAL A 68 -18.25 -0.44 11.32
N PRO A 69 -19.01 -1.45 10.83
CA PRO A 69 -19.42 -2.57 11.67
C PRO A 69 -18.25 -3.45 12.12
N ILE A 70 -17.21 -3.56 11.31
CA ILE A 70 -16.00 -4.34 11.62
C ILE A 70 -15.14 -3.62 12.67
N VAL A 71 -14.96 -2.29 12.55
CA VAL A 71 -14.26 -1.49 13.55
C VAL A 71 -14.97 -1.57 14.90
N THR A 72 -16.30 -1.39 14.89
CA THR A 72 -17.14 -1.51 16.09
C THR A 72 -17.02 -2.90 16.72
N ASP A 73 -17.07 -3.96 15.92
CA ASP A 73 -16.93 -5.34 16.40
C ASP A 73 -15.54 -5.61 16.99
N ALA A 74 -14.47 -5.13 16.34
CA ALA A 74 -13.10 -5.29 16.82
C ALA A 74 -12.87 -4.59 18.16
N VAL A 75 -13.37 -3.37 18.31
CA VAL A 75 -13.36 -2.67 19.60
C VAL A 75 -14.18 -3.44 20.65
N ASN A 76 -15.21 -4.20 20.27
CA ASN A 76 -15.95 -5.07 21.18
C ASN A 76 -15.37 -6.49 21.34
N GLY A 77 -14.18 -6.75 20.81
CA GLY A 77 -13.45 -8.00 20.96
C GLY A 77 -13.80 -9.09 19.94
N ILE A 78 -14.49 -8.75 18.86
CA ILE A 78 -14.84 -9.66 17.76
C ILE A 78 -13.90 -9.39 16.58
N ASN A 79 -13.25 -10.44 16.06
CA ASN A 79 -12.38 -10.29 14.89
C ASN A 79 -13.17 -9.86 13.64
N GLY A 80 -12.54 -9.04 12.81
CA GLY A 80 -13.09 -8.56 11.56
C GLY A 80 -12.09 -8.63 10.41
N THR A 81 -12.58 -8.87 9.20
CA THR A 81 -11.75 -8.94 7.99
C THR A 81 -12.44 -8.27 6.82
N ILE A 82 -11.71 -7.43 6.09
CA ILE A 82 -12.16 -6.83 4.82
C ILE A 82 -11.21 -7.29 3.72
N ILE A 83 -11.75 -7.88 2.67
CA ILE A 83 -10.99 -8.43 1.55
C ILE A 83 -11.38 -7.69 0.27
N THR A 84 -10.42 -7.17 -0.48
CA THR A 84 -10.66 -6.68 -1.85
C THR A 84 -10.31 -7.79 -2.85
N TYR A 85 -11.15 -8.01 -3.86
CA TYR A 85 -10.96 -9.06 -4.86
C TYR A 85 -11.39 -8.60 -6.25
N GLY A 86 -10.65 -9.01 -7.28
CA GLY A 86 -10.93 -8.68 -8.68
C GLY A 86 -9.65 -8.61 -9.52
N GLN A 87 -9.80 -8.39 -10.82
CA GLN A 87 -8.66 -8.31 -11.73
C GLN A 87 -7.73 -7.14 -11.41
N THR A 88 -6.51 -7.18 -11.94
CA THR A 88 -5.59 -6.05 -11.95
C THR A 88 -6.22 -4.83 -12.62
N GLY A 89 -6.00 -3.67 -12.00
CA GLY A 89 -6.59 -2.41 -12.45
C GLY A 89 -8.08 -2.25 -12.16
N ALA A 90 -8.74 -3.17 -11.46
CA ALA A 90 -10.16 -3.03 -11.08
C ALA A 90 -10.41 -2.07 -9.90
N GLY A 91 -9.35 -1.59 -9.23
CA GLY A 91 -9.46 -0.66 -8.10
C GLY A 91 -9.42 -1.31 -6.71
N LYS A 92 -8.76 -2.46 -6.56
CA LYS A 92 -8.54 -3.12 -5.25
C LYS A 92 -7.71 -2.24 -4.31
N THR A 93 -6.47 -1.96 -4.70
CA THR A 93 -5.54 -1.08 -3.98
C THR A 93 -6.10 0.33 -3.81
N TYR A 94 -6.74 0.90 -4.85
CA TYR A 94 -7.42 2.20 -4.71
C TYR A 94 -8.53 2.18 -3.64
N SER A 95 -9.30 1.10 -3.53
CA SER A 95 -10.31 0.99 -2.47
C SER A 95 -9.65 0.86 -1.09
N MET A 96 -8.54 0.14 -1.02
CA MET A 96 -7.84 -0.14 0.23
C MET A 96 -7.05 1.07 0.74
N GLU A 97 -6.15 1.60 -0.10
CA GLU A 97 -5.16 2.63 0.24
C GLU A 97 -5.53 4.02 -0.33
N GLY A 98 -6.41 4.09 -1.32
CA GLY A 98 -6.59 5.33 -2.09
C GLY A 98 -5.38 5.63 -2.98
N PRO A 99 -5.20 6.89 -3.43
CA PRO A 99 -4.05 7.29 -4.23
C PRO A 99 -2.77 7.46 -3.41
N SER A 100 -2.89 7.73 -2.10
CA SER A 100 -1.77 7.88 -1.17
C SER A 100 -2.26 7.70 0.26
N ILE A 101 -1.44 7.07 1.10
CA ILE A 101 -1.76 6.84 2.52
C ILE A 101 -1.55 8.08 3.37
N LEU A 102 -0.51 8.87 3.08
CA LEU A 102 -0.21 10.11 3.81
C LEU A 102 -0.91 11.34 3.21
N HIS A 103 -0.96 11.43 1.87
CA HIS A 103 -1.39 12.65 1.17
C HIS A 103 -2.63 12.40 0.33
N CYS A 104 -3.78 12.28 0.98
CA CYS A 104 -5.06 12.11 0.28
C CYS A 104 -6.07 13.16 0.71
N ASN A 105 -6.81 13.69 -0.26
CA ASN A 105 -8.00 14.48 0.05
C ASN A 105 -9.08 13.57 0.67
N GLU A 106 -9.97 14.16 1.45
CA GLU A 106 -10.99 13.41 2.19
C GLU A 106 -11.87 12.54 1.28
N GLN A 107 -12.09 12.94 0.03
CA GLN A 107 -12.89 12.18 -0.94
C GLN A 107 -12.20 10.90 -1.43
N LYS A 108 -10.87 10.92 -1.61
CA LYS A 108 -10.10 9.80 -2.15
C LYS A 108 -9.46 8.91 -1.07
N THR A 109 -9.50 9.33 0.20
CA THR A 109 -9.03 8.54 1.35
C THR A 109 -9.61 7.12 1.36
N GLY A 110 -8.73 6.11 1.36
CA GLY A 110 -9.08 4.69 1.28
C GLY A 110 -9.62 4.09 2.59
N LEU A 111 -9.87 2.78 2.56
CA LEU A 111 -10.35 2.02 3.71
C LEU A 111 -9.35 2.00 4.87
N VAL A 112 -8.06 1.84 4.61
CA VAL A 112 -7.01 1.70 5.64
C VAL A 112 -6.99 2.91 6.56
N GLN A 113 -6.91 4.11 5.98
CA GLN A 113 -6.82 5.35 6.75
C GLN A 113 -8.10 5.62 7.55
N ARG A 114 -9.27 5.36 6.93
CA ARG A 114 -10.56 5.55 7.61
C ARG A 114 -10.73 4.56 8.77
N VAL A 115 -10.31 3.30 8.59
CA VAL A 115 -10.31 2.30 9.66
C VAL A 115 -9.40 2.72 10.81
N VAL A 116 -8.20 3.22 10.51
CA VAL A 116 -7.27 3.74 11.54
C VAL A 116 -7.90 4.91 12.29
N ASN A 117 -8.41 5.92 11.59
CA ASN A 117 -9.01 7.10 12.21
C ASN A 117 -10.20 6.74 13.10
N ASP A 118 -11.10 5.91 12.59
CA ASP A 118 -12.31 5.48 13.31
C ASP A 118 -12.00 4.55 14.48
N LEU A 119 -10.99 3.67 14.36
CA LEU A 119 -10.54 2.84 15.47
C LEU A 119 -10.11 3.69 16.65
N PHE A 120 -9.25 4.69 16.44
CA PHE A 120 -8.82 5.58 17.51
C PHE A 120 -9.94 6.51 17.99
N GLU A 121 -10.85 6.94 17.13
CA GLU A 121 -12.03 7.72 17.55
C GLU A 121 -12.96 6.89 18.45
N CYS A 122 -13.27 5.65 18.08
CA CYS A 122 -14.06 4.72 18.88
C CYS A 122 -13.41 4.47 20.26
N LEU A 123 -12.09 4.29 20.30
CA LEU A 123 -11.35 4.08 21.55
C LEU A 123 -11.36 5.32 22.44
N ARG A 124 -11.22 6.54 21.86
CA ARG A 124 -11.23 7.81 22.62
C ARG A 124 -12.60 8.18 23.17
N THR A 125 -13.66 7.94 22.40
CA THR A 125 -15.04 8.32 22.78
C THR A 125 -15.69 7.33 23.74
N SER A 126 -15.13 6.14 23.88
CA SER A 126 -15.65 5.11 24.77
C SER A 126 -15.36 5.44 26.25
N ALA A 127 -16.33 6.05 26.93
CA ALA A 127 -16.26 6.36 28.37
C ALA A 127 -16.01 5.14 29.28
N SER A 128 -16.21 3.93 28.75
CA SER A 128 -16.05 2.65 29.46
C SER A 128 -14.67 1.99 29.28
N MET A 129 -13.66 2.69 28.75
CA MET A 129 -12.32 2.14 28.49
C MET A 129 -11.27 2.95 29.24
N ALA A 130 -10.62 2.34 30.24
CA ALA A 130 -9.60 3.02 31.04
C ALA A 130 -8.23 3.04 30.34
N THR A 131 -7.87 1.92 29.70
CA THR A 131 -6.60 1.74 29.00
C THR A 131 -6.81 0.84 27.78
N TRP A 132 -6.09 1.16 26.71
CA TRP A 132 -6.10 0.40 25.48
C TRP A 132 -4.69 0.34 24.88
N THR A 133 -4.46 -0.68 24.06
CA THR A 133 -3.25 -0.89 23.28
C THR A 133 -3.68 -1.27 21.88
N VAL A 134 -3.05 -0.66 20.87
CA VAL A 134 -3.24 -1.02 19.47
C VAL A 134 -1.88 -1.36 18.88
N ASN A 135 -1.77 -2.55 18.31
CA ASN A 135 -0.58 -3.01 17.59
C ASN A 135 -0.88 -3.09 16.10
N LEU A 136 0.09 -2.67 15.28
CA LEU A 136 0.09 -2.80 13.83
C LEU A 136 1.10 -3.86 13.39
N SER A 137 0.68 -4.74 12.50
CA SER A 137 1.55 -5.57 11.66
C SER A 137 1.16 -5.38 10.19
N MET A 138 2.15 -5.42 9.30
CA MET A 138 1.93 -5.40 7.87
C MET A 138 2.77 -6.48 7.22
N VAL A 139 2.14 -7.35 6.45
CA VAL A 139 2.81 -8.48 5.79
C VAL A 139 2.36 -8.59 4.35
N GLU A 140 3.19 -9.20 3.52
CA GLU A 140 2.79 -9.62 2.18
C GLU A 140 2.97 -11.12 1.98
N ILE A 141 2.13 -11.69 1.12
CA ILE A 141 2.25 -13.06 0.65
C ILE A 141 2.65 -13.00 -0.82
N TYR A 142 3.89 -13.41 -1.10
CA TYR A 142 4.43 -13.51 -2.44
C TYR A 142 5.05 -14.90 -2.64
N LEU A 143 4.66 -15.60 -3.72
CA LEU A 143 5.12 -16.97 -4.00
C LEU A 143 4.99 -17.95 -2.81
N GLU A 144 3.87 -17.87 -2.08
CA GLU A 144 3.61 -18.68 -0.88
C GLU A 144 4.62 -18.50 0.27
N LYS A 145 5.40 -17.40 0.24
CA LYS A 145 6.21 -16.91 1.36
C LYS A 145 5.52 -15.71 1.99
N VAL A 146 5.53 -15.65 3.33
CA VAL A 146 5.00 -14.53 4.10
C VAL A 146 6.16 -13.63 4.49
N ARG A 147 6.23 -12.41 3.97
CA ARG A 147 7.25 -11.41 4.29
C ARG A 147 6.70 -10.36 5.23
N ASP A 148 7.53 -9.95 6.18
CA ASP A 148 7.23 -8.81 7.04
C ASP A 148 7.58 -7.51 6.30
N LEU A 149 6.61 -6.60 6.20
CA LEU A 149 6.81 -5.30 5.55
C LEU A 149 7.29 -4.21 6.51
N LEU A 150 7.27 -4.47 7.82
CA LEU A 150 7.79 -3.57 8.85
C LEU A 150 9.20 -3.97 9.31
N ASP A 151 9.65 -5.17 8.94
CA ASP A 151 11.01 -5.66 9.18
C ASP A 151 11.46 -6.60 8.05
N LEU A 152 12.10 -6.02 7.03
CA LEU A 152 12.53 -6.74 5.83
C LEU A 152 13.56 -7.85 6.07
N SER A 153 14.16 -7.93 7.28
CA SER A 153 15.04 -9.05 7.64
C SER A 153 14.27 -10.36 7.87
N LYS A 154 12.95 -10.29 8.07
CA LYS A 154 12.06 -11.42 8.35
C LYS A 154 11.31 -11.86 7.09
N ASP A 155 11.86 -12.87 6.43
CA ASP A 155 11.21 -13.56 5.29
C ASP A 155 10.62 -14.91 5.71
N ASN A 156 9.60 -15.35 4.96
CA ASN A 156 8.94 -16.65 5.05
C ASN A 156 8.44 -17.04 6.46
N LEU A 157 7.73 -16.11 7.08
CA LEU A 157 7.10 -16.29 8.39
C LEU A 157 6.11 -17.47 8.39
N GLN A 158 6.01 -18.12 9.56
CA GLN A 158 5.19 -19.31 9.72
C GLN A 158 3.80 -18.97 10.26
N ILE A 159 2.77 -19.54 9.63
CA ILE A 159 1.39 -19.42 10.11
C ILE A 159 1.12 -20.52 11.14
N LYS A 160 0.64 -20.14 12.31
CA LYS A 160 0.31 -21.03 13.44
C LYS A 160 -1.14 -20.82 13.88
N GLU A 161 -1.60 -21.73 14.72
CA GLU A 161 -2.95 -21.73 15.29
C GLU A 161 -2.84 -21.87 16.81
N SER A 162 -3.60 -21.04 17.54
CA SER A 162 -3.70 -21.08 19.00
C SER A 162 -5.17 -21.04 19.42
N LYS A 163 -5.50 -21.65 20.57
CA LYS A 163 -6.85 -21.60 21.15
C LYS A 163 -7.28 -20.19 21.53
N SER A 164 -6.33 -19.36 21.97
CA SER A 164 -6.60 -17.99 22.44
C SER A 164 -6.59 -16.95 21.32
N GLN A 165 -5.78 -17.15 20.28
CA GLN A 165 -5.57 -16.14 19.22
C GLN A 165 -6.15 -16.53 17.85
N GLY A 166 -6.62 -17.77 17.70
CA GLY A 166 -7.00 -18.32 16.39
C GLY A 166 -5.77 -18.48 15.50
N ILE A 167 -5.93 -18.16 14.21
CA ILE A 167 -4.80 -18.13 13.27
C ILE A 167 -3.95 -16.87 13.48
N TYR A 168 -2.63 -17.05 13.53
CA TYR A 168 -1.67 -15.96 13.66
C TYR A 168 -0.37 -16.23 12.90
N ILE A 169 0.40 -15.17 12.65
CA ILE A 169 1.69 -15.22 11.95
C ILE A 169 2.80 -15.16 12.99
N SER A 170 3.48 -16.29 13.20
CA SER A 170 4.53 -16.43 14.20
C SER A 170 5.76 -15.63 13.77
N GLY A 171 6.18 -14.68 14.61
CA GLY A 171 7.37 -13.87 14.40
C GLY A 171 7.13 -12.62 13.55
N ALA A 172 5.89 -12.31 13.16
CA ALA A 172 5.56 -11.03 12.56
C ALA A 172 5.82 -9.89 13.55
N THR A 173 6.33 -8.77 13.04
CA THR A 173 6.59 -7.57 13.81
C THR A 173 5.27 -6.92 14.21
N GLU A 174 5.10 -6.65 15.50
CA GLU A 174 3.96 -5.92 16.07
C GLU A 174 4.49 -4.60 16.63
N ILE A 175 4.14 -3.50 15.96
CA ILE A 175 4.50 -2.14 16.40
C ILE A 175 3.33 -1.56 17.17
N SER A 176 3.55 -1.14 18.42
CA SER A 176 2.56 -0.38 19.18
C SER A 176 2.36 0.99 18.56
N ILE A 177 1.12 1.33 18.21
CA ILE A 177 0.74 2.61 17.59
C ILE A 177 -0.08 3.46 18.56
N MET A 178 0.31 4.73 18.69
CA MET A 178 -0.23 5.61 19.75
C MET A 178 -1.41 6.46 19.30
N ASN A 179 -1.48 6.77 18.01
CA ASN A 179 -2.55 7.58 17.41
C ASN A 179 -2.60 7.33 15.91
N SER A 180 -3.59 7.95 15.25
CA SER A 180 -3.80 7.81 13.81
C SER A 180 -2.61 8.28 12.96
N SER A 181 -1.91 9.36 13.34
CA SER A 181 -0.76 9.89 12.58
C SER A 181 0.40 8.90 12.59
N ASP A 182 0.79 8.42 13.78
CA ASP A 182 1.85 7.42 13.95
C ASP A 182 1.52 6.13 13.18
N ALA A 183 0.26 5.69 13.21
CA ALA A 183 -0.18 4.53 12.43
C ALA A 183 -0.02 4.75 10.92
N LEU A 184 -0.41 5.91 10.38
CA LEU A 184 -0.29 6.22 8.95
C LEU A 184 1.17 6.34 8.49
N GLU A 185 2.06 6.87 9.34
CA GLU A 185 3.50 6.91 9.07
C GLU A 185 4.09 5.50 8.95
N ARG A 186 3.82 4.61 9.91
CA ARG A 186 4.30 3.21 9.85
C ARG A 186 3.71 2.43 8.68
N LEU A 187 2.45 2.70 8.33
CA LEU A 187 1.83 2.12 7.14
C LEU A 187 2.53 2.60 5.87
N SER A 188 2.91 3.88 5.80
CA SER A 188 3.65 4.43 4.67
C SER A 188 5.03 3.78 4.52
N GLU A 189 5.74 3.53 5.62
CA GLU A 189 7.01 2.77 5.61
C GLU A 189 6.82 1.36 5.03
N GLY A 190 5.81 0.63 5.51
CA GLY A 190 5.51 -0.71 5.00
C GLY A 190 5.12 -0.74 3.52
N ILE A 191 4.41 0.27 3.03
CA ILE A 191 4.06 0.42 1.62
C ILE A 191 5.28 0.77 0.77
N ALA A 192 6.16 1.63 1.27
CA ALA A 192 7.43 1.93 0.60
C ALA A 192 8.29 0.65 0.49
N ASN A 193 8.38 -0.13 1.57
CA ASN A 193 9.07 -1.42 1.58
C ASN A 193 8.49 -2.41 0.57
N ARG A 194 7.16 -2.48 0.45
CA ARG A 194 6.47 -3.27 -0.58
C ARG A 194 6.88 -2.79 -1.99
N ALA A 195 6.86 -1.48 -2.25
CA ALA A 195 7.24 -0.90 -3.54
C ALA A 195 8.72 -1.12 -3.90
N VAL A 196 9.62 -1.09 -2.91
CA VAL A 196 11.03 -1.47 -3.11
C VAL A 196 11.14 -2.95 -3.48
N GLY A 197 10.37 -3.81 -2.81
CA GLY A 197 10.27 -5.23 -3.18
C GLY A 197 9.77 -5.44 -4.60
N GLU A 198 8.84 -4.59 -5.06
CA GLU A 198 8.33 -4.59 -6.44
C GLU A 198 9.43 -4.32 -7.46
N THR A 199 10.22 -3.26 -7.26
CA THR A 199 11.30 -2.89 -8.18
C THR A 199 12.48 -3.86 -8.15
N GLN A 200 12.92 -4.30 -6.96
CA GLN A 200 14.08 -5.18 -6.82
C GLN A 200 13.81 -6.61 -7.31
N MET A 201 12.57 -7.09 -7.21
CA MET A 201 12.22 -8.47 -7.57
C MET A 201 11.39 -8.57 -8.86
N ASN A 202 11.20 -7.46 -9.60
CA ASN A 202 10.23 -7.33 -10.69
C ASN A 202 8.82 -7.79 -10.31
N LEU A 203 8.52 -7.67 -9.02
CA LEU A 203 7.22 -7.98 -8.45
C LEU A 203 6.29 -6.82 -8.82
N ALA A 204 5.09 -7.12 -9.30
CA ALA A 204 4.06 -6.10 -9.44
C ALA A 204 3.14 -6.17 -8.22
N SER A 205 2.60 -5.04 -7.75
CA SER A 205 1.55 -5.04 -6.70
C SER A 205 0.38 -5.99 -7.02
N SER A 206 0.11 -6.23 -8.31
CA SER A 206 -0.87 -7.21 -8.80
C SER A 206 -0.51 -8.67 -8.53
N ARG A 207 0.69 -8.95 -8.02
CA ARG A 207 1.29 -10.28 -7.91
C ARG A 207 1.61 -10.70 -6.47
N SER A 208 1.37 -9.84 -5.48
CA SER A 208 1.40 -10.23 -4.06
C SER A 208 0.09 -9.87 -3.37
N HIS A 209 -0.22 -10.55 -2.27
CA HIS A 209 -1.34 -10.19 -1.39
C HIS A 209 -0.80 -9.40 -0.21
N CYS A 210 -1.34 -8.23 0.05
CA CYS A 210 -0.95 -7.39 1.19
C CYS A 210 -1.98 -7.47 2.31
N LEU A 211 -1.50 -7.59 3.55
CA LEU A 211 -2.34 -7.67 4.74
C LEU A 211 -1.91 -6.61 5.76
N TYR A 212 -2.87 -5.78 6.15
CA TYR A 212 -2.76 -4.84 7.26
C TYR A 212 -3.50 -5.42 8.46
N ILE A 213 -2.81 -5.61 9.57
CA ILE A 213 -3.34 -6.28 10.75
C ILE A 213 -3.27 -5.31 11.92
N PHE A 214 -4.44 -4.95 12.43
CA PHE A 214 -4.57 -4.14 13.64
C PHE A 214 -5.10 -5.03 14.77
N SER A 215 -4.32 -5.16 15.84
CA SER A 215 -4.74 -5.86 17.05
C SER A 215 -5.08 -4.81 18.11
N VAL A 216 -6.31 -4.82 18.60
CA VAL A 216 -6.79 -3.92 19.64
C VAL A 216 -7.03 -4.70 20.92
N GLN A 217 -6.54 -4.20 22.03
CA GLN A 217 -6.79 -4.73 23.37
C GLN A 217 -7.17 -3.58 24.29
N HIS A 218 -8.20 -3.76 25.11
CA HIS A 218 -8.56 -2.79 26.13
C HIS A 218 -9.19 -3.46 27.34
N THR A 219 -9.13 -2.78 28.48
CA THR A 219 -9.83 -3.21 29.69
C THR A 219 -11.12 -2.41 29.83
N SER A 220 -12.24 -3.12 29.85
CA SER A 220 -13.55 -2.50 30.02
C SER A 220 -13.74 -2.14 31.49
N THR A 221 -14.04 -0.87 31.78
CA THR A 221 -14.19 -0.36 33.15
C THR A 221 -15.42 -0.89 33.90
N PRO A 222 -16.59 -1.18 33.25
CA PRO A 222 -17.77 -1.63 33.97
C PRO A 222 -17.66 -3.05 34.54
N ASP A 223 -16.84 -3.93 33.93
CA ASP A 223 -16.71 -5.33 34.31
C ASP A 223 -15.26 -5.79 34.56
N GLU A 224 -14.29 -4.88 34.44
CA GLU A 224 -12.84 -5.12 34.52
C GLU A 224 -12.34 -6.23 33.58
N ARG A 225 -13.10 -6.53 32.51
CA ARG A 225 -12.74 -7.59 31.56
C ARG A 225 -11.86 -7.03 30.47
N VAL A 226 -10.80 -7.78 30.18
CA VAL A 226 -9.97 -7.54 29.01
C VAL A 226 -10.70 -8.03 27.76
N ARG A 227 -10.79 -7.18 26.75
CA ARG A 227 -11.30 -7.52 25.43
C ARG A 227 -10.17 -7.36 24.43
N ALA A 228 -10.09 -8.30 23.49
CA ALA A 228 -9.13 -8.27 22.41
C ALA A 228 -9.84 -8.54 21.09
N GLY A 229 -9.56 -7.73 20.07
CA GLY A 229 -10.10 -7.86 18.72
C GLY A 229 -9.00 -7.64 17.68
N LYS A 230 -9.24 -8.14 16.47
CA LYS A 230 -8.31 -8.02 15.36
C LYS A 230 -9.05 -7.55 14.11
N ILE A 231 -8.54 -6.53 13.44
CA ILE A 231 -8.99 -6.10 12.11
C ILE A 231 -7.91 -6.52 11.11
N ILE A 232 -8.30 -7.28 10.08
CA ILE A 232 -7.42 -7.64 8.97
C ILE A 232 -7.97 -7.01 7.70
N LEU A 233 -7.21 -6.11 7.08
CA LEU A 233 -7.52 -5.55 5.78
C LEU A 233 -6.63 -6.22 4.74
N VAL A 234 -7.22 -6.79 3.70
CA VAL A 234 -6.51 -7.64 2.72
C VAL A 234 -6.67 -7.09 1.32
N ASP A 235 -5.56 -6.65 0.72
CA ASP A 235 -5.46 -6.30 -0.70
C ASP A 235 -4.92 -7.49 -1.48
N LEU A 236 -5.81 -8.20 -2.18
CA LEU A 236 -5.41 -9.40 -2.93
C LEU A 236 -4.71 -9.05 -4.24
N ALA A 237 -3.92 -9.99 -4.74
CA ALA A 237 -3.38 -10.00 -6.09
C ALA A 237 -4.50 -9.99 -7.16
N GLY A 238 -4.13 -9.72 -8.41
CA GLY A 238 -5.04 -9.79 -9.56
C GLY A 238 -5.62 -11.18 -9.77
N SER A 239 -6.94 -11.25 -10.00
CA SER A 239 -7.65 -12.53 -10.23
C SER A 239 -7.66 -13.00 -11.69
N GLU A 240 -7.02 -12.25 -12.60
CA GLU A 240 -7.01 -12.58 -14.02
C GLU A 240 -6.29 -13.89 -14.32
N LYS A 241 -6.72 -14.54 -15.41
CA LYS A 241 -6.10 -15.79 -15.89
C LYS A 241 -4.71 -15.52 -16.48
N VAL A 242 -3.73 -16.34 -16.07
CA VAL A 242 -2.34 -16.30 -16.57
C VAL A 242 -2.26 -16.41 -18.09
N GLU A 243 -3.16 -17.17 -18.72
CA GLU A 243 -3.20 -17.36 -20.17
C GLU A 243 -3.34 -16.05 -20.97
N LYS A 244 -3.91 -15.00 -20.36
CA LYS A 244 -4.08 -13.69 -20.99
C LYS A 244 -2.90 -12.75 -20.81
N THR A 245 -1.93 -13.09 -19.94
CA THR A 245 -0.82 -12.19 -19.63
C THR A 245 0.31 -12.28 -20.66
N GLY A 246 0.28 -13.27 -21.57
CA GLY A 246 1.35 -13.50 -22.55
C GLY A 246 2.72 -13.76 -21.91
N ALA A 247 2.74 -14.18 -20.63
CA ALA A 247 3.95 -14.36 -19.86
C ALA A 247 4.64 -15.68 -20.23
N GLU A 248 5.96 -15.65 -20.38
CA GLU A 248 6.78 -16.81 -20.69
C GLU A 248 7.87 -17.04 -19.62
N GLY A 249 8.41 -18.26 -19.57
CA GLY A 249 9.52 -18.62 -18.69
C GLY A 249 9.22 -18.40 -17.20
N ARG A 250 10.14 -17.74 -16.47
CA ARG A 250 10.03 -17.54 -15.01
C ARG A 250 8.80 -16.72 -14.60
N VAL A 251 8.39 -15.75 -15.43
CA VAL A 251 7.21 -14.91 -15.17
C VAL A 251 5.92 -15.73 -15.22
N LEU A 252 5.88 -16.75 -16.09
CA LEU A 252 4.76 -17.67 -16.17
C LEU A 252 4.63 -18.53 -14.91
N ASP A 253 5.74 -19.04 -14.38
CA ASP A 253 5.74 -19.86 -13.17
C ASP A 253 5.41 -19.05 -11.91
N GLU A 254 5.83 -17.79 -11.88
CA GLU A 254 5.41 -16.82 -10.86
C GLU A 254 3.89 -16.61 -10.92
N ALA A 255 3.35 -16.26 -12.09
CA ALA A 255 1.92 -16.05 -12.29
C ALA A 255 1.08 -17.29 -11.96
N LYS A 256 1.56 -18.50 -12.28
CA LYS A 256 0.92 -19.77 -11.85
C LYS A 256 0.87 -19.89 -10.33
N THR A 257 1.96 -19.55 -9.64
CA THR A 257 2.04 -19.63 -8.18
C THR A 257 1.13 -18.62 -7.50
N ILE A 258 1.03 -17.41 -8.05
CA ILE A 258 0.10 -16.38 -7.56
C ILE A 258 -1.34 -16.87 -7.74
N ASN A 259 -1.68 -17.37 -8.93
CA ASN A 259 -3.00 -17.92 -9.19
C ASN A 259 -3.31 -19.19 -8.40
N LYS A 260 -2.29 -19.94 -7.92
CA LYS A 260 -2.48 -21.05 -6.97
C LYS A 260 -3.18 -20.56 -5.70
N SER A 261 -2.73 -19.44 -5.13
CA SER A 261 -3.31 -18.90 -3.88
C SER A 261 -4.78 -18.50 -4.05
N LEU A 262 -5.13 -17.85 -5.17
CA LEU A 262 -6.50 -17.46 -5.51
C LEU A 262 -7.37 -18.66 -5.92
N SER A 263 -6.79 -19.67 -6.57
CA SER A 263 -7.47 -20.92 -6.89
C SER A 263 -7.81 -21.71 -5.62
N ALA A 264 -6.86 -21.78 -4.67
CA ALA A 264 -7.09 -22.36 -3.35
C ALA A 264 -8.21 -21.62 -2.60
N LEU A 265 -8.23 -20.28 -2.67
CA LEU A 265 -9.33 -19.48 -2.12
C LEU A 265 -10.68 -19.84 -2.75
N GLY A 266 -10.73 -19.97 -4.09
CA GLY A 266 -11.92 -20.46 -4.79
C GLY A 266 -12.37 -21.86 -4.35
N ASN A 267 -11.43 -22.77 -4.12
CA ASN A 267 -11.71 -24.12 -3.64
C ASN A 267 -12.27 -24.14 -2.21
N VAL A 268 -11.72 -23.30 -1.31
CA VAL A 268 -12.26 -23.10 0.04
C VAL A 268 -13.70 -22.60 -0.01
N ILE A 269 -13.99 -21.59 -0.83
CA ILE A 269 -15.35 -21.06 -0.99
C ILE A 269 -16.30 -22.13 -1.55
N ASN A 270 -15.88 -22.90 -2.55
CA ASN A 270 -16.68 -24.00 -3.10
C ASN A 270 -16.97 -25.08 -2.05
N ALA A 271 -15.98 -25.46 -1.25
CA ALA A 271 -16.14 -26.44 -0.17
C ALA A 271 -17.15 -25.97 0.88
N LEU A 272 -17.06 -24.70 1.30
CA LEU A 272 -17.94 -24.10 2.31
C LEU A 272 -19.39 -23.92 1.85
N THR A 273 -19.61 -23.74 0.54
CA THR A 273 -20.93 -23.39 0.00
C THR A 273 -21.70 -24.57 -0.55
N THR A 274 -21.01 -25.60 -1.05
CA THR A 274 -21.66 -26.81 -1.58
C THR A 274 -22.09 -27.79 -0.49
N GLY A 275 -21.48 -27.72 0.70
CA GLY A 275 -21.78 -28.61 1.83
C GLY A 275 -21.48 -30.09 1.56
N LYS A 276 -20.86 -30.42 0.42
CA LYS A 276 -20.54 -31.80 0.01
C LYS A 276 -19.22 -32.31 0.57
N SER A 277 -18.33 -31.40 0.98
CA SER A 277 -17.01 -31.74 1.51
C SER A 277 -16.99 -31.67 3.03
N ASN A 278 -16.64 -32.78 3.69
CA ASN A 278 -16.39 -32.79 5.14
C ASN A 278 -15.11 -32.03 5.53
N HIS A 279 -14.22 -31.76 4.58
CA HIS A 279 -12.95 -31.08 4.79
C HIS A 279 -12.84 -29.85 3.89
N VAL A 280 -12.49 -28.70 4.49
CA VAL A 280 -12.25 -27.44 3.77
C VAL A 280 -10.74 -27.25 3.62
N PRO A 281 -10.21 -27.05 2.39
CA PRO A 281 -8.78 -27.09 2.10
C PRO A 281 -8.04 -25.77 2.42
N TYR A 282 -8.15 -25.25 3.64
CA TYR A 282 -7.45 -24.01 4.05
C TYR A 282 -5.92 -24.10 4.02
N ARG A 283 -5.36 -25.31 3.91
CA ARG A 283 -3.91 -25.53 3.91
C ARG A 283 -3.28 -25.48 2.52
N ASP A 284 -4.09 -25.39 1.47
CA ASP A 284 -3.61 -25.39 0.08
C ASP A 284 -2.84 -24.11 -0.28
N SER A 285 -3.05 -23.02 0.47
CA SER A 285 -2.25 -21.80 0.40
C SER A 285 -2.06 -21.10 1.74
N LYS A 286 -0.99 -20.32 1.87
CA LYS A 286 -0.76 -19.43 3.03
C LYS A 286 -1.89 -18.41 3.20
N LEU A 287 -2.39 -17.89 2.08
CA LEU A 287 -3.52 -16.95 2.04
C LEU A 287 -4.78 -17.56 2.67
N THR A 288 -5.19 -18.75 2.22
CA THR A 288 -6.38 -19.41 2.75
C THR A 288 -6.23 -19.83 4.19
N ARG A 289 -5.01 -20.15 4.61
CA ARG A 289 -4.71 -20.46 6.00
C ARG A 289 -4.86 -19.23 6.90
N ILE A 290 -4.36 -18.06 6.50
CA ILE A 290 -4.54 -16.80 7.24
C ILE A 290 -6.03 -16.40 7.29
N LEU A 291 -6.75 -16.59 6.18
CA LEU A 291 -8.18 -16.23 6.07
C LEU A 291 -9.15 -17.27 6.65
N GLN A 292 -8.64 -18.35 7.25
CA GLN A 292 -9.46 -19.47 7.73
C GLN A 292 -10.54 -18.99 8.73
N ASP A 293 -10.18 -18.10 9.65
CA ASP A 293 -11.13 -17.57 10.64
C ASP A 293 -12.18 -16.63 10.01
N SER A 294 -11.84 -15.99 8.88
CA SER A 294 -12.71 -15.06 8.13
C SER A 294 -13.69 -15.77 7.21
N LEU A 295 -13.33 -16.95 6.69
CA LEU A 295 -14.13 -17.70 5.72
C LEU A 295 -14.66 -18.98 6.37
N GLY A 296 -15.82 -18.90 7.02
CA GLY A 296 -16.43 -20.05 7.70
C GLY A 296 -16.08 -20.18 9.19
N GLY A 297 -15.24 -19.29 9.71
CA GLY A 297 -14.80 -19.29 11.10
C GLY A 297 -15.52 -18.28 12.00
N SER A 298 -14.76 -17.74 12.97
CA SER A 298 -15.25 -16.87 14.04
C SER A 298 -15.04 -15.37 13.84
N SER A 299 -14.60 -14.95 12.66
CA SER A 299 -14.41 -13.54 12.32
C SER A 299 -15.60 -13.02 11.49
N ARG A 300 -15.98 -11.76 11.69
CA ARG A 300 -16.87 -11.05 10.77
C ARG A 300 -16.08 -10.77 9.49
N ALA A 301 -16.64 -11.12 8.34
CA ALA A 301 -15.96 -10.91 7.07
C ALA A 301 -16.81 -10.11 6.09
N SER A 302 -16.13 -9.23 5.38
CA SER A 302 -16.63 -8.43 4.28
C SER A 302 -15.74 -8.64 3.04
N LEU A 303 -16.34 -8.87 1.88
CA LEU A 303 -15.68 -8.95 0.58
C LEU A 303 -16.13 -7.78 -0.29
N LEU A 304 -15.17 -7.04 -0.84
CA LEU A 304 -15.38 -6.03 -1.87
C LEU A 304 -14.89 -6.57 -3.22
N CYS A 305 -15.85 -6.92 -4.08
CA CYS A 305 -15.62 -7.32 -5.46
C CYS A 305 -15.40 -6.09 -6.35
N CYS A 306 -14.15 -5.78 -6.67
CA CYS A 306 -13.79 -4.68 -7.55
C CYS A 306 -13.88 -5.12 -9.01
N CYS A 307 -14.63 -4.39 -9.84
CA CYS A 307 -14.87 -4.71 -11.24
C CYS A 307 -14.51 -3.54 -12.16
N SER A 308 -14.08 -3.84 -13.39
CA SER A 308 -14.00 -2.83 -14.45
C SER A 308 -15.37 -2.69 -15.12
N PRO A 309 -15.82 -1.46 -15.43
CA PRO A 309 -17.05 -1.24 -16.19
C PRO A 309 -16.88 -1.52 -17.69
N SER A 310 -15.66 -1.75 -18.19
CA SER A 310 -15.38 -1.87 -19.62
C SER A 310 -15.79 -3.24 -20.19
N ALA A 311 -16.34 -3.23 -21.40
CA ALA A 311 -16.64 -4.45 -22.17
C ALA A 311 -15.38 -5.31 -22.43
N LEU A 312 -14.20 -4.68 -22.56
CA LEU A 312 -12.92 -5.40 -22.75
C LEU A 312 -12.58 -6.32 -21.57
N ASN A 313 -13.05 -5.94 -20.39
CA ASN A 313 -12.81 -6.62 -19.12
C ASN A 313 -14.04 -7.39 -18.63
N SER A 314 -15.07 -7.53 -19.48
CA SER A 314 -16.34 -8.17 -19.13
C SER A 314 -16.16 -9.61 -18.61
N PRO A 315 -15.35 -10.49 -19.24
CA PRO A 315 -15.19 -11.87 -18.76
C PRO A 315 -14.61 -11.98 -17.34
N GLU A 316 -13.66 -11.10 -16.99
CA GLU A 316 -13.03 -11.10 -15.67
C GLU A 316 -13.96 -10.48 -14.61
N SER A 317 -14.73 -9.46 -14.99
CA SER A 317 -15.76 -8.88 -14.13
C SER A 317 -16.88 -9.91 -13.85
N LEU A 318 -17.33 -10.66 -14.86
CA LEU A 318 -18.27 -11.77 -14.70
C LEU A 318 -17.73 -12.85 -13.73
N SER A 319 -16.46 -13.24 -13.89
CA SER A 319 -15.79 -14.17 -12.98
C SER A 319 -15.79 -13.66 -11.53
N THR A 320 -15.51 -12.36 -11.36
CA THR A 320 -15.52 -11.68 -10.05
C THR A 320 -16.92 -11.64 -9.43
N LEU A 321 -17.96 -11.33 -10.21
CA LEU A 321 -19.36 -11.32 -9.74
C LEU A 321 -19.81 -12.73 -9.31
N ARG A 322 -19.44 -13.77 -10.05
CA ARG A 322 -19.73 -15.17 -9.70
C ARG A 322 -18.96 -15.64 -8.47
N PHE A 323 -17.72 -15.19 -8.31
CA PHE A 323 -16.95 -15.40 -7.09
C PHE A 323 -17.66 -14.78 -5.89
N GLY A 324 -18.03 -13.49 -5.96
CA GLY A 324 -18.78 -12.80 -4.90
C GLY A 324 -20.11 -13.49 -4.56
N THR A 325 -20.86 -13.92 -5.58
CA THR A 325 -22.15 -14.61 -5.40
C THR A 325 -21.98 -15.89 -4.57
N ARG A 326 -20.93 -16.68 -4.83
CA ARG A 326 -20.62 -17.87 -4.02
C ARG A 326 -20.18 -17.47 -2.62
N THR A 327 -19.29 -16.48 -2.47
CA THR A 327 -18.80 -16.03 -1.16
C THR A 327 -19.93 -15.56 -0.24
N LYS A 328 -20.97 -14.91 -0.78
CA LYS A 328 -22.16 -14.46 -0.02
C LYS A 328 -22.90 -15.60 0.68
N LEU A 329 -22.74 -16.84 0.22
CA LEU A 329 -23.37 -18.02 0.82
C LEU A 329 -22.58 -18.60 2.01
N ILE A 330 -21.36 -18.12 2.26
CA ILE A 330 -20.54 -18.59 3.38
C ILE A 330 -21.12 -18.04 4.68
N LYS A 331 -21.34 -18.94 5.63
CA LYS A 331 -21.79 -18.60 6.99
C LYS A 331 -20.59 -18.46 7.92
N THR A 332 -20.57 -17.40 8.71
CA THR A 332 -19.63 -17.15 9.80
C THR A 332 -20.34 -17.16 11.16
N VAL A 333 -19.57 -17.38 12.22
CA VAL A 333 -20.04 -17.31 13.61
C VAL A 333 -19.16 -16.34 14.39
N PRO A 334 -19.30 -15.01 14.15
CA PRO A 334 -18.54 -14.01 14.89
C PRO A 334 -18.76 -14.17 16.39
N LYS A 335 -17.67 -14.28 17.14
CA LYS A 335 -17.71 -14.41 18.60
C LYS A 335 -16.56 -13.63 19.24
N PRO A 336 -16.74 -13.07 20.44
CA PRO A 336 -15.66 -12.43 21.16
C PRO A 336 -14.51 -13.40 21.42
N ILE A 337 -13.27 -12.92 21.34
CA ILE A 337 -12.09 -13.71 21.72
C ILE A 337 -12.11 -13.90 23.25
N PRO A 338 -12.01 -15.14 23.77
CA PRO A 338 -11.78 -15.36 25.18
C PRO A 338 -10.38 -14.86 25.55
N VAL A 339 -10.30 -13.79 26.34
CA VAL A 339 -9.02 -13.40 26.94
C VAL A 339 -8.84 -14.21 28.21
N GLU A 340 -7.91 -15.18 28.18
CA GLU A 340 -7.48 -15.84 29.41
C GLU A 340 -6.80 -14.78 30.28
N ALA A 341 -7.37 -14.53 31.47
CA ALA A 341 -6.73 -13.66 32.45
C ALA A 341 -5.43 -14.34 32.90
N GLU A 342 -4.29 -13.90 32.37
CA GLU A 342 -3.01 -14.24 32.96
C GLU A 342 -3.03 -13.76 34.41
N SER A 343 -3.02 -14.72 35.35
CA SER A 343 -2.95 -14.43 36.77
C SER A 343 -1.67 -13.64 37.04
N SER A 344 -1.82 -12.34 37.24
CA SER A 344 -0.71 -11.45 37.59
C SER A 344 -0.15 -11.91 38.93
N LYS A 345 1.00 -12.59 38.93
CA LYS A 345 1.79 -12.78 40.15
C LYS A 345 2.26 -11.39 40.57
N LYS A 346 1.63 -10.82 41.61
CA LYS A 346 2.08 -9.60 42.28
C LYS A 346 3.57 -9.74 42.64
N PRO A 347 4.46 -8.79 42.28
CA PRO A 347 5.76 -8.70 42.89
C PRO A 347 5.61 -8.21 44.34
N THR A 348 6.23 -8.93 45.26
CA THR A 348 6.37 -8.59 46.67
C THR A 348 7.09 -7.25 46.83
N PRO A 349 6.63 -6.33 47.71
CA PRO A 349 7.31 -5.04 47.91
C PRO A 349 8.58 -5.23 48.74
N GLN A 350 9.71 -4.70 48.26
CA GLN A 350 10.90 -4.45 49.08
C GLN A 350 10.97 -2.95 49.41
N HIS A 351 11.12 -2.68 50.71
CA HIS A 351 11.27 -1.38 51.35
C HIS A 351 12.67 -0.77 51.18
N SER A 352 12.71 0.55 50.95
CA SER A 352 13.67 1.53 51.54
C SER A 352 13.16 2.94 51.13
N HIS A 353 12.65 3.81 52.02
CA HIS A 353 13.37 4.75 52.91
C HIS A 353 14.49 5.51 52.15
N ASP A 354 14.46 6.83 51.89
CA ASP A 354 14.26 8.01 52.78
C ASP A 354 13.80 9.28 51.98
N GLN A 355 12.83 10.07 52.47
CA GLN A 355 12.88 11.42 53.12
C GLN A 355 13.52 12.59 52.30
N ASP A 356 12.70 13.53 51.78
CA ASP A 356 12.38 14.90 52.30
C ASP A 356 13.48 15.97 52.00
N ASN A 357 13.35 16.89 51.02
CA ASN A 357 12.60 18.19 50.95
C ASN A 357 13.64 19.37 50.90
N PRO A 358 13.36 20.66 50.59
CA PRO A 358 12.36 21.32 49.71
C PRO A 358 12.95 22.40 48.74
N SER A 359 12.09 22.87 47.82
CA SER A 359 11.93 24.22 47.23
C SER A 359 13.12 25.15 46.94
N ASP A 360 13.17 25.65 45.70
CA ASP A 360 13.38 27.08 45.43
C ASP A 360 12.71 27.50 44.11
N GLY A 361 11.99 28.62 44.15
CA GLY A 361 11.29 29.19 43.01
C GLY A 361 12.07 30.33 42.36
N ALA A 362 11.82 30.55 41.07
CA ALA A 362 12.01 31.85 40.45
C ALA A 362 11.09 31.98 39.23
N GLN A 363 10.20 32.97 39.31
CA GLN A 363 9.45 33.54 38.20
C GLN A 363 10.39 34.39 37.34
N SER A 364 10.21 34.35 36.01
CA SER A 364 10.36 35.54 35.18
C SER A 364 9.49 35.42 33.91
N LYS A 365 8.87 36.53 33.56
CA LYS A 365 7.86 36.74 32.52
C LYS A 365 8.51 37.58 31.37
N PRO A 366 7.78 37.89 30.27
CA PRO A 366 8.17 37.65 28.89
C PRO A 366 8.91 38.82 28.23
N VAL A 367 9.61 38.53 27.11
CA VAL A 367 10.11 39.55 26.19
C VAL A 367 9.33 39.48 24.88
N SER A 368 8.69 40.61 24.57
CA SER A 368 8.09 40.97 23.29
C SER A 368 9.15 41.35 22.26
N SER A 369 9.00 40.88 21.02
CA SER A 369 9.52 41.59 19.85
C SER A 369 8.61 41.30 18.65
N GLN A 370 7.85 42.33 18.28
CA GLN A 370 7.24 42.48 16.96
C GLN A 370 8.34 42.61 15.91
N SER A 371 8.15 41.95 14.78
CA SER A 371 8.71 42.37 13.50
C SER A 371 7.71 42.01 12.40
N ASP A 372 7.02 43.05 11.91
CA ASP A 372 6.28 43.05 10.66
C ASP A 372 7.24 42.71 9.50
N VAL A 373 6.91 41.68 8.71
CA VAL A 373 7.42 41.54 7.34
C VAL A 373 6.29 41.03 6.46
N SER A 374 6.06 41.80 5.41
CA SER A 374 5.00 41.76 4.42
C SER A 374 4.92 40.45 3.63
N ASP A 375 3.70 40.03 3.37
CA ASP A 375 3.28 38.98 2.45
C ASP A 375 3.75 39.25 1.00
N PRO A 376 4.48 38.34 0.32
CA PRO A 376 4.82 38.50 -1.08
C PRO A 376 3.84 37.70 -1.95
N SER A 377 2.72 38.31 -2.32
CA SER A 377 1.92 37.82 -3.45
C SER A 377 2.74 37.97 -4.74
N LEU A 378 3.02 36.87 -5.44
CA LEU A 378 3.74 36.88 -6.73
C LEU A 378 2.95 37.69 -7.77
N ASP A 379 3.63 38.62 -8.44
CA ASP A 379 3.04 39.52 -9.43
C ASP A 379 2.63 38.73 -10.69
N PHE A 380 1.61 39.18 -11.41
CA PHE A 380 1.04 38.48 -12.59
C PHE A 380 2.09 38.15 -13.66
N ARG A 381 3.13 38.99 -13.73
CA ARG A 381 4.27 38.84 -14.65
C ARG A 381 5.17 37.65 -14.30
N ASP A 382 5.28 37.29 -13.02
CA ASP A 382 6.08 36.17 -12.54
C ASP A 382 5.38 34.82 -12.81
N GLN A 383 4.04 34.81 -12.86
CA GLN A 383 3.27 33.61 -13.19
C GLN A 383 3.34 33.24 -14.67
N VAL A 384 3.38 34.23 -15.56
CA VAL A 384 3.58 34.00 -17.01
C VAL A 384 4.99 33.44 -17.26
N ASP A 385 6.00 33.97 -16.58
CA ASP A 385 7.39 33.49 -16.70
C ASP A 385 7.56 32.08 -16.11
N LEU A 386 6.82 31.75 -15.04
CA LEU A 386 6.78 30.40 -14.45
C LEU A 386 6.15 29.37 -15.39
N ARG A 387 5.02 29.71 -16.03
CA ARG A 387 4.38 28.87 -17.06
C ARG A 387 5.37 28.53 -18.16
N ASP A 388 6.04 29.54 -18.71
CA ASP A 388 6.95 29.36 -19.83
C ASP A 388 8.16 28.50 -19.45
N ARG A 389 8.67 28.63 -18.21
CA ARG A 389 9.73 27.76 -17.68
C ARG A 389 9.30 26.31 -17.53
N ILE A 390 8.10 26.05 -17.02
CA ILE A 390 7.55 24.69 -16.86
C ILE A 390 7.38 24.02 -18.22
N LEU A 391 6.74 24.71 -19.17
CA LEU A 391 6.50 24.17 -20.51
C LEU A 391 7.81 23.94 -21.25
N THR A 392 8.79 24.84 -21.10
CA THR A 392 10.13 24.67 -21.71
C THR A 392 10.82 23.41 -21.18
N LYS A 393 10.79 23.16 -19.85
CA LYS A 393 11.39 21.94 -19.29
C LYS A 393 10.65 20.66 -19.72
N LEU A 394 9.33 20.69 -19.84
CA LEU A 394 8.55 19.55 -20.33
C LEU A 394 8.87 19.23 -21.80
N ARG A 395 9.04 20.25 -22.64
CA ARG A 395 9.45 20.12 -24.05
C ARG A 395 10.86 19.53 -24.23
N LEU A 396 11.71 19.57 -23.20
CA LEU A 396 13.02 18.91 -23.23
C LEU A 396 12.96 17.39 -22.99
N SER A 397 11.87 16.90 -22.38
CA SER A 397 11.75 15.49 -21.94
C SER A 397 10.61 14.71 -22.60
N LEU A 398 9.68 15.41 -23.25
CA LEU A 398 8.47 14.83 -23.86
C LEU A 398 8.30 15.34 -25.29
N ARG A 399 7.54 14.60 -26.11
CA ARG A 399 7.20 15.02 -27.48
C ARG A 399 6.23 16.20 -27.41
N GLU A 400 6.32 17.15 -28.35
CA GLU A 400 5.48 18.37 -28.32
C GLU A 400 3.99 18.06 -28.20
N GLU A 401 3.47 17.08 -28.94
CA GLU A 401 2.06 16.66 -28.87
C GLU A 401 1.62 16.21 -27.46
N ASP A 402 2.53 15.60 -26.70
CA ASP A 402 2.28 15.16 -25.31
C ASP A 402 2.36 16.35 -24.34
N VAL A 403 3.20 17.36 -24.64
CA VAL A 403 3.33 18.57 -23.82
C VAL A 403 2.14 19.49 -24.01
N ASP A 404 1.63 19.64 -25.24
CA ASP A 404 0.45 20.45 -25.52
C ASP A 404 -0.80 19.87 -24.83
N LEU A 405 -0.94 18.55 -24.79
CA LEU A 405 -2.00 17.86 -24.03
C LEU A 405 -1.86 18.06 -22.52
N LEU A 406 -0.62 18.02 -22.00
CA LEU A 406 -0.33 18.29 -20.59
C LEU A 406 -0.57 19.74 -20.22
N GLU A 407 -0.28 20.68 -21.12
CA GLU A 407 -0.55 22.10 -20.97
C GLU A 407 -2.07 22.34 -20.83
N GLU A 408 -2.89 21.76 -21.71
CA GLU A 408 -4.35 21.82 -21.61
C GLU A 408 -4.87 21.22 -20.29
N LEU A 409 -4.35 20.06 -19.87
CA LEU A 409 -4.72 19.42 -18.62
C LEU A 409 -4.30 20.24 -17.39
N PHE A 410 -3.12 20.85 -17.42
CA PHE A 410 -2.61 21.66 -16.31
C PHE A 410 -3.38 22.98 -16.18
N ILE A 411 -3.84 23.57 -17.28
CA ILE A 411 -4.76 24.71 -17.24
C ILE A 411 -6.09 24.29 -16.64
N GLN A 412 -6.65 23.16 -17.08
CA GLN A 412 -7.96 22.68 -16.61
C GLN A 412 -7.98 22.33 -15.11
N GLU A 413 -6.88 21.79 -14.58
CA GLU A 413 -6.71 21.46 -13.17
C GLU A 413 -6.19 22.65 -12.33
N GLY A 414 -6.02 23.83 -12.93
CA GLY A 414 -5.59 25.06 -12.24
C GLY A 414 -4.13 25.04 -11.76
N ILE A 415 -3.29 24.22 -12.41
CA ILE A 415 -1.87 24.01 -12.09
C ILE A 415 -0.99 25.06 -12.77
N ILE A 416 -1.33 25.48 -13.99
CA ILE A 416 -0.66 26.59 -14.70
C ILE A 416 -1.71 27.59 -15.20
N PHE A 417 -1.34 28.87 -15.23
CA PHE A 417 -2.25 29.97 -15.57
C PHE A 417 -2.54 30.03 -17.08
N ASN A 418 -3.79 30.26 -17.47
CA ASN A 418 -4.13 30.54 -18.87
C ASN A 418 -3.91 32.03 -19.17
N ALA A 419 -3.01 32.36 -20.09
CA ALA A 419 -2.67 33.75 -20.41
C ALA A 419 -3.89 34.60 -20.86
N ASP A 420 -4.98 33.96 -21.32
CA ASP A 420 -6.20 34.62 -21.78
C ASP A 420 -7.17 35.02 -20.65
N ASP A 421 -7.00 34.54 -19.41
CA ASP A 421 -7.93 34.79 -18.28
C ASP A 421 -7.70 36.12 -17.54
N ALA A 422 -7.00 37.08 -18.14
CA ALA A 422 -6.57 38.35 -17.54
C ALA A 422 -7.70 39.38 -17.23
N LEU A 423 -8.96 38.98 -17.05
CA LEU A 423 -10.08 39.92 -16.88
C LEU A 423 -11.04 39.69 -15.70
N ASP A 424 -10.79 38.76 -14.76
CA ASP A 424 -11.66 38.62 -13.59
C ASP A 424 -10.90 38.54 -12.24
N PRO A 425 -10.85 39.63 -11.46
CA PRO A 425 -10.16 39.67 -10.16
C PRO A 425 -11.09 39.15 -9.06
N GLY A 426 -11.33 37.83 -9.05
CA GLY A 426 -12.40 37.22 -8.25
C GLY A 426 -12.07 35.96 -7.45
N SER A 427 -10.84 35.44 -7.43
CA SER A 427 -10.52 34.24 -6.63
C SER A 427 -9.04 34.07 -6.30
N VAL A 428 -8.53 34.77 -5.31
CA VAL A 428 -7.18 34.51 -4.76
C VAL A 428 -7.27 34.37 -3.24
N SER A 429 -7.43 33.14 -2.76
CA SER A 429 -7.09 32.78 -1.36
C SER A 429 -6.82 31.29 -1.13
N CYS A 430 -6.70 30.45 -2.17
CA CYS A 430 -6.44 29.01 -2.00
C CYS A 430 -5.36 28.42 -2.93
N GLN A 431 -4.43 29.23 -3.46
CA GLN A 431 -3.41 28.75 -4.42
C GLN A 431 -1.94 28.90 -3.97
N ASP A 432 -1.67 29.51 -2.80
CA ASP A 432 -0.29 29.84 -2.43
C ASP A 432 0.50 28.65 -1.86
N ALA A 433 -0.15 27.78 -1.07
CA ALA A 433 0.52 26.63 -0.46
C ALA A 433 0.89 25.52 -1.46
N ALA A 434 0.06 25.31 -2.49
CA ALA A 434 0.32 24.32 -3.53
C ALA A 434 1.45 24.77 -4.47
N ALA A 435 1.49 26.06 -4.83
CA ALA A 435 2.55 26.64 -5.64
C ALA A 435 3.90 26.60 -4.91
N GLN A 436 3.93 26.91 -3.60
CA GLN A 436 5.14 26.80 -2.78
C GLN A 436 5.64 25.35 -2.64
N GLN A 437 4.74 24.39 -2.48
CA GLN A 437 5.13 22.97 -2.46
C GLN A 437 5.70 22.50 -3.80
N ILE A 438 5.14 22.93 -4.93
CA ILE A 438 5.67 22.60 -6.26
C ILE A 438 7.06 23.20 -6.46
N LEU A 439 7.30 24.45 -6.03
CA LEU A 439 8.62 25.07 -6.10
C LEU A 439 9.66 24.31 -5.27
N SER A 440 9.29 23.91 -4.04
CA SER A 440 10.15 23.09 -3.19
C SER A 440 10.45 21.72 -3.82
N LEU A 441 9.46 21.09 -4.46
CA LEU A 441 9.63 19.80 -5.12
C LEU A 441 10.52 19.90 -6.38
N LEU A 442 10.34 20.96 -7.18
CA LEU A 442 11.13 21.19 -8.37
C LEU A 442 12.59 21.47 -8.04
N GLN A 443 12.86 22.23 -6.97
CA GLN A 443 14.21 22.47 -6.50
C GLN A 443 14.86 21.18 -6.00
N ALA A 444 14.14 20.38 -5.21
CA ALA A 444 14.63 19.07 -4.76
C ALA A 444 14.89 18.12 -5.95
N MET A 445 14.05 18.14 -6.99
CA MET A 445 14.28 17.36 -8.21
C MET A 445 15.52 17.81 -8.99
N GLU A 446 15.81 19.11 -9.03
CA GLU A 446 16.98 19.68 -9.71
C GLU A 446 18.26 19.27 -8.97
N GLU A 447 18.28 19.39 -7.64
CA GLU A 447 19.37 18.90 -6.79
C GLU A 447 19.60 17.38 -6.95
N LEU A 448 18.51 16.60 -7.01
CA LEU A 448 18.61 15.16 -7.23
C LEU A 448 19.12 14.79 -8.63
N SER A 449 18.74 15.58 -9.64
CA SER A 449 19.17 15.38 -11.03
C SER A 449 20.66 15.70 -11.19
N GLU A 450 21.15 16.75 -10.55
CA GLU A 450 22.59 17.07 -10.54
C GLU A 450 23.39 15.98 -9.84
N ALA A 451 22.95 15.52 -8.67
CA ALA A 451 23.59 14.42 -7.94
C ALA A 451 23.59 13.10 -8.74
N ALA A 452 22.51 12.81 -9.47
CA ALA A 452 22.42 11.63 -10.31
C ALA A 452 23.38 11.70 -11.51
N GLN A 453 23.56 12.90 -12.10
CA GLN A 453 24.52 13.11 -13.18
C GLN A 453 25.96 12.96 -12.69
N GLU A 454 26.29 13.53 -11.53
CA GLU A 454 27.62 13.41 -10.93
C GLU A 454 27.98 11.94 -10.63
N LEU A 455 27.03 11.16 -10.10
CA LEU A 455 27.18 9.72 -9.90
C LEU A 455 27.30 8.94 -11.21
N ALA A 456 26.65 9.39 -12.29
CA ALA A 456 26.76 8.76 -13.59
C ALA A 456 28.17 8.95 -14.17
N ASP A 457 28.70 10.17 -14.09
CA ASP A 457 30.04 10.53 -14.55
C ASP A 457 31.12 9.78 -13.73
N GLU A 458 30.95 9.68 -12.41
CA GLU A 458 31.85 8.91 -11.54
C GLU A 458 31.82 7.40 -11.86
N ASN A 459 30.64 6.84 -12.14
CA ASN A 459 30.52 5.45 -12.58
C ASN A 459 31.18 5.20 -13.93
N GLU A 460 31.10 6.14 -14.88
CA GLU A 460 31.78 6.03 -16.17
C GLU A 460 33.29 6.03 -15.99
N LYS A 461 33.81 6.91 -15.13
CA LYS A 461 35.24 6.94 -14.79
C LYS A 461 35.71 5.63 -14.15
N LEU A 462 34.98 5.11 -13.17
CA LEU A 462 35.30 3.84 -12.51
C LEU A 462 35.25 2.66 -13.49
N ARG A 463 34.31 2.66 -14.45
CA ARG A 463 34.27 1.65 -15.51
C ARG A 463 35.51 1.67 -16.39
N HIS A 464 35.97 2.87 -16.76
CA HIS A 464 37.20 3.01 -17.55
C HIS A 464 38.44 2.55 -16.77
N GLU A 465 38.54 2.91 -15.48
CA GLU A 465 39.63 2.43 -14.61
C GLU A 465 39.61 0.90 -14.45
N LEU A 466 38.43 0.30 -14.34
CA LEU A 466 38.26 -1.15 -14.25
C LEU A 466 38.69 -1.86 -15.55
N GLU A 467 38.34 -1.30 -16.71
CA GLU A 467 38.71 -1.85 -18.02
C GLU A 467 40.23 -1.84 -18.21
N VAL A 468 40.89 -0.73 -17.85
CA VAL A 468 42.37 -0.63 -17.86
C VAL A 468 43.00 -1.65 -16.91
N ALA A 469 42.46 -1.80 -15.69
CA ALA A 469 42.96 -2.77 -14.72
C ALA A 469 42.80 -4.21 -15.22
N GLN A 470 41.70 -4.53 -15.89
CA GLN A 470 41.45 -5.84 -16.50
C GLN A 470 42.40 -6.13 -17.66
N GLU A 471 42.71 -5.13 -18.50
CA GLU A 471 43.67 -5.29 -19.59
C GLU A 471 45.10 -5.52 -19.06
N ILE A 472 45.50 -4.81 -18.00
CA ILE A 472 46.79 -5.02 -17.33
C ILE A 472 46.84 -6.43 -16.72
N ALA A 473 45.77 -6.89 -16.07
CA ALA A 473 45.69 -8.23 -15.49
C ALA A 473 45.77 -9.33 -16.55
N ALA A 474 45.08 -9.17 -17.69
CA ALA A 474 45.13 -10.12 -18.81
C ALA A 474 46.55 -10.22 -19.38
N ARG A 475 47.21 -9.09 -19.64
CA ARG A 475 48.60 -9.07 -20.15
C ARG A 475 49.60 -9.67 -19.14
N ALA A 476 49.38 -9.47 -17.84
CA ALA A 476 50.20 -10.10 -16.81
C ALA A 476 50.01 -11.63 -16.76
N GLN A 477 48.78 -12.13 -16.98
CA GLN A 477 48.51 -13.56 -17.07
C GLN A 477 49.16 -14.21 -18.29
N ASP A 478 49.10 -13.55 -19.46
CA ASP A 478 49.76 -14.03 -20.68
C ASP A 478 51.29 -14.09 -20.53
N ALA A 479 51.90 -13.07 -19.91
CA ALA A 479 53.34 -13.06 -19.64
C ALA A 479 53.80 -14.18 -18.68
N VAL A 480 52.95 -14.57 -17.72
CA VAL A 480 53.19 -15.71 -16.82
C VAL A 480 53.03 -17.04 -17.56
N ALA A 481 52.08 -17.14 -18.50
CA ALA A 481 51.86 -18.33 -19.31
C ALA A 481 52.99 -18.60 -20.32
N GLU A 482 53.66 -17.55 -20.82
CA GLU A 482 54.80 -17.67 -21.74
C GLU A 482 56.15 -17.97 -21.05
N GLY A 483 56.17 -18.16 -19.72
CA GLY A 483 57.34 -18.67 -18.99
C GLY A 483 58.41 -17.63 -18.63
N TRP A 484 58.05 -16.34 -18.61
CA TRP A 484 58.98 -15.28 -18.23
C TRP A 484 59.04 -15.17 -16.70
N GLY A 485 60.18 -15.56 -16.11
CA GLY A 485 60.39 -15.52 -14.66
C GLY A 485 60.20 -14.10 -14.09
N GLY A 486 59.59 -14.03 -12.89
CA GLY A 486 58.99 -12.83 -12.26
C GLY A 486 59.86 -11.59 -12.02
N GLY A 487 61.06 -11.49 -12.59
CA GLY A 487 61.92 -10.31 -12.55
C GLY A 487 61.66 -9.27 -13.65
N LEU A 488 60.84 -9.56 -14.67
CA LEU A 488 60.55 -8.62 -15.78
C LEU A 488 59.18 -7.91 -15.72
N LEU A 489 58.35 -8.19 -14.73
CA LEU A 489 56.98 -7.64 -14.63
C LEU A 489 56.95 -6.12 -14.34
N LEU A 490 58.01 -5.55 -13.77
CA LEU A 490 58.10 -4.11 -13.49
C LEU A 490 58.36 -3.25 -14.74
N GLY A 491 58.88 -3.83 -15.83
CA GLY A 491 59.23 -3.09 -17.05
C GLY A 491 58.03 -2.75 -17.96
N PHE A 492 56.88 -3.36 -17.72
CA PHE A 492 55.68 -3.22 -18.55
C PHE A 492 54.55 -2.41 -17.89
N LEU A 493 54.76 -1.94 -16.66
CA LEU A 493 53.80 -1.07 -15.97
C LEU A 493 54.04 0.39 -16.39
N PRO A 494 52.99 1.13 -16.82
CA PRO A 494 53.09 2.55 -17.12
C PRO A 494 53.69 3.33 -15.93
N ALA A 495 54.61 4.26 -16.21
CA ALA A 495 55.29 5.05 -15.17
C ALA A 495 54.31 5.80 -14.23
N ALA A 496 53.11 6.10 -14.71
CA ALA A 496 52.03 6.69 -13.92
C ALA A 496 51.58 5.82 -12.72
N ILE A 497 51.69 4.48 -12.84
CA ILE A 497 51.33 3.53 -11.78
C ILE A 497 52.49 3.35 -10.78
N LEU A 498 53.73 3.48 -11.24
CA LEU A 498 54.92 3.23 -10.43
C LEU A 498 55.38 4.45 -9.60
N ARG A 499 55.03 5.67 -10.04
CA ARG A 499 55.40 6.93 -9.36
C ARG A 499 54.80 7.08 -7.94
N PRO A 500 53.50 6.84 -7.70
CA PRO A 500 52.93 6.92 -6.35
C PRO A 500 53.50 5.89 -5.37
N LEU A 501 54.07 4.80 -5.91
CA LEU A 501 54.66 3.70 -5.14
C LEU A 501 56.17 3.87 -4.92
N GLY A 502 56.78 4.95 -5.40
CA GLY A 502 58.19 5.29 -5.14
C GLY A 502 59.22 4.48 -5.94
N PHE A 503 58.80 3.76 -6.98
CA PHE A 503 59.70 2.90 -7.77
C PHE A 503 60.39 3.63 -8.95
N VAL A 504 59.98 4.86 -9.27
CA VAL A 504 60.60 5.70 -10.31
C VAL A 504 60.74 7.13 -9.75
N PRO A 505 61.92 7.76 -9.83
CA PRO A 505 62.11 9.14 -9.39
C PRO A 505 61.34 10.12 -10.31
N ASP A 506 60.98 11.29 -9.76
CA ASP A 506 60.10 12.29 -10.39
C ASP A 506 60.56 12.74 -11.79
#